data_AF-A0A7Y9X0K5-F1
#
_entry.id   AF-A0A7Y9X0K5-F1
#
_cell.length_a   1.000
_cell.length_b   1.000
_cell.length_c   1.000
_cell.angle_alpha   90.00
_cell.angle_beta   90.00
_cell.angle_gamma   90.00
#
_symmetry.space_group_name_H-M   'P 1'
#
loop_
_entity.id
_entity.type
_entity.pdbx_description
1 polymer ?
#
loop_
_entity_poly.entity_id
_entity_poly.type
_entity_poly.pdbx_seq_one_letter_code
_entity_poly.pdbx_strand_id
1 'polypeptide(L)'
;MTQAIPTPPWQTPPKPPPRAPLSQELIVTTALRVLDSEGLDALSMRRVAQELQTGPASLYAHVANKDELLDLLYDRVLAEVEIPEPDPERWAEQVKEMLRSLRRVFRSHRDLARVSLSRIPLGSNGVVGMERTMALMRAGGLPDDIAAYAGDLVTSFVTTETLDDAFPGDGVDTGAVQAYVAQIHGYLTSLPPDRFPNLTQMAGPITSLDSERRFELGMEIILRGLSTYAEPA
;
A
#
# COMPACT_ATOMS: atom_id res chain seq x y z
N MET A 1 2.70 -50.06 12.20
CA MET A 1 3.41 -49.07 11.37
C MET A 1 4.04 -49.82 10.21
N THR A 2 3.39 -49.81 9.05
CA THR A 2 3.87 -50.55 7.86
C THR A 2 4.92 -49.68 7.17
N GLN A 3 6.20 -50.05 7.29
CA GLN A 3 7.25 -49.40 6.51
C GLN A 3 7.01 -49.70 5.03
N ALA A 4 6.85 -48.66 4.23
CA ALA A 4 6.73 -48.80 2.78
C ALA A 4 8.02 -49.39 2.20
N ILE A 5 7.88 -50.34 1.28
CA ILE A 5 9.01 -50.98 0.59
C ILE A 5 9.71 -49.91 -0.26
N PRO A 6 11.03 -49.69 -0.10
CA PRO A 6 11.76 -48.70 -0.87
C PRO A 6 11.80 -49.08 -2.36
N THR A 7 11.83 -48.06 -3.22
CA THR A 7 11.86 -48.23 -4.68
C THR A 7 13.14 -48.96 -5.11
N PRO A 8 13.06 -50.05 -5.90
CA PRO A 8 14.21 -50.76 -6.42
C PRO A 8 15.14 -49.88 -7.27
N PRO A 9 16.46 -50.12 -7.30
CA PRO A 9 17.44 -49.26 -7.94
C PRO A 9 17.33 -49.15 -9.48
N TRP A 10 16.50 -49.97 -10.13
CA TRP A 10 16.20 -49.90 -11.56
C TRP A 10 14.85 -49.24 -11.89
N GLN A 11 14.04 -48.91 -10.87
CA GLN A 11 12.79 -48.18 -11.06
C GLN A 11 13.04 -46.69 -10.91
N THR A 12 12.73 -45.94 -11.98
CA THR A 12 12.69 -44.48 -11.91
C THR A 12 11.64 -44.08 -10.87
N PRO A 13 11.99 -43.30 -9.84
CA PRO A 13 11.01 -42.85 -8.87
C PRO A 13 9.87 -42.12 -9.58
N PRO A 14 8.62 -42.23 -9.09
CA PRO A 14 7.48 -41.57 -9.70
C PRO A 14 7.76 -40.08 -9.87
N LYS A 15 7.54 -39.57 -11.10
CA LYS A 15 7.75 -38.16 -11.41
C LYS A 15 6.86 -37.33 -10.48
N PRO A 16 7.38 -36.26 -9.84
CA PRO A 16 6.53 -35.39 -9.05
C PRO A 16 5.33 -34.91 -9.88
N PRO A 17 4.18 -34.65 -9.24
CA PRO A 17 2.99 -34.19 -9.95
C PRO A 17 3.34 -33.00 -10.85
N PRO A 18 2.73 -32.90 -12.05
CA PRO A 18 3.00 -31.80 -12.96
C PRO A 18 2.71 -30.48 -12.23
N ARG A 19 3.70 -29.58 -12.24
CA ARG A 19 3.52 -28.23 -11.69
C ARG A 19 2.38 -27.53 -12.44
N ALA A 20 1.67 -26.66 -11.73
CA ALA A 20 0.67 -25.80 -12.36
C ALA A 20 1.29 -25.11 -13.60
N PRO A 21 0.56 -25.03 -14.72
CA PRO A 21 1.04 -24.33 -15.90
C PRO A 21 1.35 -22.88 -15.54
N LEU A 22 2.43 -22.35 -16.11
CA LEU A 22 2.80 -20.95 -15.92
C LEU A 22 1.70 -20.05 -16.48
N SER A 23 1.27 -19.07 -15.69
CA SER A 23 0.29 -18.06 -16.06
C SER A 23 0.71 -16.69 -15.53
N GLN A 24 0.15 -15.63 -16.11
CA GLN A 24 0.39 -14.27 -15.61
C GLN A 24 -0.06 -14.13 -14.14
N GLU A 25 -1.23 -14.68 -13.80
CA GLU A 25 -1.75 -14.69 -12.44
C GLU A 25 -0.81 -15.39 -11.44
N LEU A 26 -0.24 -16.53 -11.81
CA LEU A 26 0.72 -17.25 -10.98
C LEU A 26 2.01 -16.43 -10.79
N ILE A 27 2.49 -15.78 -11.85
CA ILE A 27 3.68 -14.91 -11.79
C ILE A 27 3.43 -13.73 -10.85
N VAL A 28 2.29 -13.04 -10.99
CA VAL A 28 1.91 -11.89 -10.15
C VAL A 28 1.75 -12.31 -8.68
N THR A 29 1.06 -13.43 -8.42
CA THR A 29 0.88 -13.96 -7.06
C THR A 29 2.22 -14.32 -6.41
N THR A 30 3.14 -14.89 -7.17
CA THR A 30 4.48 -15.19 -6.67
C THR A 30 5.32 -13.93 -6.46
N ALA A 31 5.22 -12.95 -7.35
CA ALA A 31 5.89 -11.65 -7.21
C ALA A 31 5.41 -10.91 -5.95
N LEU A 32 4.10 -10.94 -5.66
CA LEU A 32 3.53 -10.37 -4.44
C LEU A 32 4.10 -11.04 -3.19
N ARG A 33 4.20 -12.37 -3.17
CA ARG A 33 4.87 -13.10 -2.07
C ARG A 33 6.31 -12.65 -1.85
N VAL A 34 7.08 -12.51 -2.94
CA VAL A 34 8.48 -12.06 -2.86
C VAL A 34 8.55 -10.62 -2.34
N LEU A 35 7.66 -9.74 -2.81
CA LEU A 35 7.55 -8.37 -2.33
C LEU A 35 7.28 -8.35 -0.81
N ASP A 36 6.26 -9.08 -0.35
CA ASP A 36 5.86 -9.13 1.05
C ASP A 36 6.95 -9.71 1.96
N SER A 37 7.72 -10.69 1.49
CA SER A 37 8.75 -11.35 2.30
C SER A 37 10.13 -10.69 2.26
N GLU A 38 10.52 -10.13 1.11
CA GLU A 38 11.90 -9.68 0.85
C GLU A 38 12.01 -8.20 0.44
N GLY A 39 10.89 -7.55 0.11
CA GLY A 39 10.83 -6.16 -0.30
C GLY A 39 11.11 -5.91 -1.79
N LEU A 40 10.91 -4.66 -2.19
CA LEU A 40 10.96 -4.22 -3.59
C LEU A 40 12.34 -4.34 -4.23
N ASP A 41 13.40 -4.19 -3.42
CA ASP A 41 14.78 -4.22 -3.91
C ASP A 41 15.22 -5.66 -4.26
N ALA A 42 14.67 -6.67 -3.56
CA ALA A 42 14.88 -8.08 -3.87
C ALA A 42 14.02 -8.57 -5.05
N LEU A 43 12.89 -7.90 -5.30
CA LEU A 43 11.96 -8.27 -6.37
C LEU A 43 12.60 -8.06 -7.75
N SER A 44 12.86 -9.17 -8.45
CA SER A 44 13.40 -9.18 -9.81
C SER A 44 12.82 -10.33 -10.63
N MET A 45 12.80 -10.21 -11.96
CA MET A 45 12.36 -11.30 -12.86
C MET A 45 13.08 -12.62 -12.56
N ARG A 46 14.38 -12.56 -12.23
CA ARG A 46 15.17 -13.74 -11.86
C ARG A 46 14.74 -14.34 -10.52
N ARG A 47 14.50 -13.51 -9.49
CA ARG A 47 14.05 -13.96 -8.17
C ARG A 47 12.68 -14.65 -8.24
N VAL A 48 11.76 -14.08 -9.03
CA VAL A 48 10.43 -14.67 -9.26
C VAL A 48 10.53 -15.98 -10.04
N ALA A 49 11.36 -16.04 -11.08
CA ALA A 49 11.59 -17.29 -11.83
C ALA A 49 12.18 -18.40 -10.94
N GLN A 50 13.13 -18.05 -10.07
CA GLN A 50 13.71 -18.98 -9.10
C GLN A 50 12.66 -19.51 -8.12
N GLU A 51 11.78 -18.65 -7.61
CA GLU A 51 10.66 -19.04 -6.74
C GLU A 51 9.71 -20.03 -7.44
N LEU A 52 9.43 -19.78 -8.72
CA LEU A 52 8.63 -20.66 -9.58
C LEU A 52 9.41 -21.89 -10.09
N GLN A 53 10.69 -22.02 -9.73
CA GLN A 53 11.57 -23.10 -10.14
C GLN A 53 11.61 -23.26 -11.68
N THR A 54 11.61 -22.14 -12.41
CA THR A 54 11.66 -22.04 -13.88
C THR A 54 12.77 -21.08 -14.34
N GLY A 55 13.00 -20.98 -15.64
CA GLY A 55 13.93 -20.01 -16.22
C GLY A 55 13.26 -18.63 -16.42
N PRO A 56 14.00 -17.51 -16.33
CA PRO A 56 13.45 -16.17 -16.59
C PRO A 56 12.81 -16.02 -17.97
N ALA A 57 13.34 -16.73 -18.99
CA ALA A 57 12.78 -16.75 -20.34
C ALA A 57 11.29 -17.15 -20.38
N SER A 58 10.86 -18.06 -19.48
CA SER A 58 9.47 -18.50 -19.39
C SER A 58 8.54 -17.39 -18.91
N LEU A 59 9.02 -16.50 -18.02
CA LEU A 59 8.22 -15.39 -17.49
C LEU A 59 7.97 -14.32 -18.56
N TYR A 60 8.96 -14.06 -19.42
CA TYR A 60 8.86 -13.06 -20.48
C TYR A 60 7.80 -13.37 -21.54
N ALA A 61 7.29 -14.61 -21.60
CA ALA A 61 6.14 -14.96 -22.43
C ALA A 61 4.80 -14.42 -21.88
N HIS A 62 4.75 -14.02 -20.61
CA HIS A 62 3.55 -13.57 -19.91
C HIS A 62 3.65 -12.13 -19.38
N VAL A 63 4.88 -11.65 -19.12
CA VAL A 63 5.17 -10.32 -18.57
C VAL A 63 6.49 -9.82 -19.17
N ALA A 64 6.45 -8.74 -19.96
CA ALA A 64 7.56 -8.30 -20.79
C ALA A 64 8.78 -7.80 -20.00
N ASN A 65 8.58 -7.24 -18.80
CA ASN A 65 9.67 -6.71 -17.97
C ASN A 65 9.25 -6.52 -16.49
N LYS A 66 10.18 -6.03 -15.66
CA LYS A 66 9.91 -5.76 -14.24
C LYS A 66 8.86 -4.66 -14.04
N ASP A 67 8.80 -3.66 -14.91
CA ASP A 67 7.85 -2.56 -14.74
C ASP A 67 6.40 -3.02 -14.98
N GLU A 68 6.17 -3.80 -16.04
CA GLU A 68 4.87 -4.45 -16.29
C GLU A 68 4.49 -5.39 -15.14
N LEU A 69 5.46 -6.13 -14.57
CA LEU A 69 5.21 -6.98 -13.40
C LEU A 69 4.72 -6.17 -12.20
N LEU A 70 5.34 -5.01 -11.96
CA LEU A 70 4.95 -4.11 -10.87
C LEU A 70 3.57 -3.47 -11.12
N ASP A 71 3.23 -3.13 -12.37
CA ASP A 71 1.91 -2.62 -12.73
C ASP A 71 0.82 -3.67 -12.48
N LEU A 72 1.05 -4.91 -12.91
CA LEU A 72 0.13 -6.03 -12.70
C LEU A 72 -0.02 -6.38 -11.21
N LEU A 73 1.09 -6.36 -10.46
CA LEU A 73 1.09 -6.58 -9.02
C LEU A 73 0.28 -5.48 -8.32
N TYR A 74 0.52 -4.22 -8.65
CA TYR A 74 -0.18 -3.10 -8.06
C TYR A 74 -1.69 -3.19 -8.34
N ASP A 75 -2.09 -3.43 -9.60
CA ASP A 75 -3.49 -3.60 -9.96
C ASP A 75 -4.15 -4.77 -9.21
N ARG A 76 -3.45 -5.90 -9.05
CA ARG A 76 -3.97 -7.05 -8.28
C ARG A 76 -4.21 -6.72 -6.82
N VAL A 77 -3.36 -5.89 -6.20
CA VAL A 77 -3.52 -5.49 -4.80
C VAL A 77 -4.65 -4.48 -4.63
N LEU A 78 -4.89 -3.60 -5.62
CA LEU A 78 -6.02 -2.66 -5.58
C LEU A 78 -7.39 -3.36 -5.53
N ALA A 79 -7.49 -4.61 -5.99
CA ALA A 79 -8.70 -5.42 -5.86
C ALA A 79 -9.11 -5.69 -4.39
N GLU A 80 -8.19 -5.51 -3.44
CA GLU A 80 -8.42 -5.73 -2.01
C GLU A 80 -8.95 -4.47 -1.30
N VAL A 81 -8.95 -3.33 -1.99
CA VAL A 81 -9.47 -2.07 -1.45
C VAL A 81 -10.99 -2.08 -1.54
N GLU A 82 -11.62 -2.09 -0.37
CA GLU A 82 -13.07 -2.00 -0.27
C GLU A 82 -13.52 -0.55 -0.39
N ILE A 83 -14.34 -0.27 -1.40
CA ILE A 83 -14.98 1.04 -1.61
C ILE A 83 -16.49 0.85 -1.48
N PRO A 84 -17.15 1.41 -0.46
CA PRO A 84 -18.57 1.19 -0.22
C PRO A 84 -19.43 1.72 -1.37
N GLU A 85 -20.62 1.16 -1.52
CA GLU A 85 -21.61 1.70 -2.44
C GLU A 85 -22.10 3.07 -1.93
N PRO A 86 -22.16 4.13 -2.75
CA PRO A 86 -22.39 5.49 -2.25
C PRO A 86 -23.74 5.67 -1.56
N ASP A 87 -23.71 6.28 -0.37
CA ASP A 87 -24.86 6.68 0.43
C ASP A 87 -24.65 8.15 0.88
N PRO A 88 -25.40 9.12 0.32
CA PRO A 88 -25.24 10.53 0.65
C PRO A 88 -25.36 10.85 2.14
N GLU A 89 -26.20 10.11 2.89
CA GLU A 89 -26.40 10.35 4.32
C GLU A 89 -25.20 9.91 5.17
N ARG A 90 -24.39 8.99 4.63
CA ARG A 90 -23.21 8.42 5.28
C ARG A 90 -21.89 8.81 4.61
N TRP A 91 -21.92 9.73 3.66
CA TRP A 91 -20.79 10.07 2.80
C TRP A 91 -19.47 10.24 3.56
N ALA A 92 -19.46 11.07 4.61
CA ALA A 92 -18.24 11.34 5.38
C ALA A 92 -17.68 10.07 6.05
N GLU A 93 -18.55 9.19 6.57
CA GLU A 93 -18.11 7.93 7.17
C GLU A 93 -17.67 6.93 6.11
N GLN A 94 -18.34 6.88 4.96
CA GLN A 94 -17.96 6.00 3.84
C GLN A 94 -16.60 6.37 3.24
N VAL A 95 -16.27 7.67 3.13
CA VAL A 95 -14.93 8.09 2.74
C VAL A 95 -13.89 7.63 3.77
N LYS A 96 -14.20 7.71 5.08
CA LYS A 96 -13.30 7.18 6.11
C LYS A 96 -13.13 5.67 6.02
N GLU A 97 -14.19 4.92 5.78
CA GLU A 97 -14.16 3.47 5.56
C GLU A 97 -13.24 3.10 4.39
N MET A 98 -13.40 3.81 3.25
CA MET A 98 -12.55 3.65 2.07
C MET A 98 -11.08 3.92 2.38
N LEU A 99 -10.77 5.04 3.05
CA LEU A 99 -9.38 5.42 3.36
C LEU A 99 -8.72 4.48 4.36
N ARG A 100 -9.46 4.02 5.37
CA ARG A 100 -8.98 2.96 6.28
C ARG A 100 -8.74 1.66 5.53
N SER A 101 -9.57 1.34 4.53
CA SER A 101 -9.39 0.16 3.70
C SER A 101 -8.13 0.24 2.85
N LEU A 102 -7.92 1.36 2.16
CA LEU A 102 -6.72 1.64 1.39
C LEU A 102 -5.46 1.58 2.26
N ARG A 103 -5.47 2.22 3.43
CA ARG A 103 -4.36 2.21 4.38
C ARG A 103 -4.03 0.81 4.88
N ARG A 104 -5.05 0.00 5.18
CA ARG A 104 -4.87 -1.40 5.61
C ARG A 104 -4.16 -2.20 4.52
N VAL A 105 -4.63 -2.13 3.28
CA VAL A 105 -4.04 -2.83 2.13
C VAL A 105 -2.58 -2.39 1.94
N PHE A 106 -2.30 -1.09 1.95
CA PHE A 106 -0.94 -0.57 1.79
C PHE A 106 0.01 -1.00 2.91
N ARG A 107 -0.50 -1.18 4.13
CA ARG A 107 0.28 -1.69 5.27
C ARG A 107 0.44 -3.20 5.28
N SER A 108 -0.48 -3.93 4.66
CA SER A 108 -0.42 -5.40 4.55
C SER A 108 0.63 -5.87 3.53
N HIS A 109 1.03 -4.99 2.61
CA HIS A 109 2.01 -5.31 1.57
C HIS A 109 3.26 -4.47 1.67
N ARG A 110 4.40 -5.14 1.86
CA ARG A 110 5.69 -4.47 2.03
C ARG A 110 6.05 -3.65 0.79
N ASP A 111 6.58 -2.45 1.00
CA ASP A 111 7.02 -1.53 -0.07
C ASP A 111 5.93 -1.16 -1.12
N LEU A 112 4.65 -1.51 -0.93
CA LEU A 112 3.59 -1.23 -1.91
C LEU A 112 3.44 0.27 -2.16
N ALA A 113 3.53 1.08 -1.10
CA ALA A 113 3.46 2.54 -1.22
C ALA A 113 4.58 3.08 -2.13
N ARG A 114 5.80 2.51 -2.08
CA ARG A 114 6.91 2.86 -3.00
C ARG A 114 6.61 2.43 -4.44
N VAL A 115 5.95 1.28 -4.64
CA VAL A 115 5.52 0.83 -5.97
C VAL A 115 4.52 1.81 -6.58
N SER A 116 3.59 2.34 -5.77
CA SER A 116 2.53 3.24 -6.21
C SER A 116 3.00 4.63 -6.67
N LEU A 117 4.09 5.18 -6.09
CA LEU A 117 4.59 6.55 -6.38
C LEU A 117 4.89 6.85 -7.86
N SER A 118 5.09 5.81 -8.68
CA SER A 118 5.47 5.94 -10.09
C SER A 118 4.41 5.37 -11.04
N ARG A 119 3.21 5.05 -10.53
CA ARG A 119 2.20 4.30 -11.28
C ARG A 119 0.83 4.94 -11.19
N ILE A 120 0.19 5.08 -12.34
CA ILE A 120 -1.22 5.46 -12.44
C ILE A 120 -2.03 4.15 -12.51
N PRO A 121 -3.05 3.96 -11.66
CA PRO A 121 -3.79 2.70 -11.56
C PRO A 121 -4.77 2.51 -12.74
N LEU A 122 -4.23 2.28 -13.94
CA LEU A 122 -5.00 2.11 -15.18
C LEU A 122 -5.29 0.65 -15.54
N GLY A 123 -4.94 -0.30 -14.66
CA GLY A 123 -5.36 -1.69 -14.78
C GLY A 123 -6.85 -1.86 -14.46
N SER A 124 -7.38 -3.06 -14.65
CA SER A 124 -8.83 -3.33 -14.55
C SER A 124 -9.38 -3.02 -13.15
N ASN A 125 -8.65 -3.34 -12.09
CA ASN A 125 -9.09 -3.06 -10.73
C ASN A 125 -8.91 -1.58 -10.39
N GLY A 126 -7.82 -0.98 -10.87
CA GLY A 126 -7.54 0.45 -10.72
C GLY A 126 -8.62 1.36 -11.30
N VAL A 127 -9.06 1.10 -12.55
CA VAL A 127 -10.11 1.92 -13.18
C VAL A 127 -11.48 1.73 -12.51
N VAL A 128 -11.80 0.53 -12.04
CA VAL A 128 -13.01 0.28 -11.25
C VAL A 128 -12.94 1.02 -9.91
N GLY A 129 -11.80 0.99 -9.24
CA GLY A 129 -11.57 1.71 -7.99
C GLY A 129 -11.68 3.23 -8.18
N MET A 130 -11.14 3.76 -9.28
CA MET A 130 -11.23 5.17 -9.64
C MET A 130 -12.69 5.59 -9.88
N GLU A 131 -13.45 4.82 -10.67
CA GLU A 131 -14.89 5.09 -10.90
C GLU A 131 -15.69 5.10 -9.59
N ARG A 132 -15.49 4.09 -8.73
CA ARG A 132 -16.18 4.02 -7.42
C ARG A 132 -15.79 5.17 -6.50
N THR A 133 -14.53 5.58 -6.51
CA THR A 133 -14.05 6.73 -5.74
C THR A 133 -14.73 8.02 -6.22
N MET A 134 -14.80 8.26 -7.52
CA MET A 134 -15.47 9.43 -8.09
C MET A 134 -16.97 9.43 -7.76
N ALA A 135 -17.63 8.27 -7.87
CA ALA A 135 -19.03 8.12 -7.49
C ALA A 135 -19.26 8.45 -6.01
N LEU A 136 -18.37 7.99 -5.12
CA LEU A 136 -18.42 8.30 -3.70
C LEU A 136 -18.20 9.80 -3.43
N MET A 137 -17.24 10.44 -4.10
CA MET A 137 -17.02 11.89 -3.95
C MET A 137 -18.24 12.71 -4.39
N ARG A 138 -18.86 12.35 -5.53
CA ARG A 138 -20.07 13.02 -6.04
C ARG A 138 -21.28 12.81 -5.14
N ALA A 139 -21.41 11.66 -4.48
CA ALA A 139 -22.50 11.40 -3.53
C ALA A 139 -22.49 12.34 -2.32
N GLY A 140 -21.35 12.97 -2.01
CA GLY A 140 -21.23 14.01 -0.99
C GLY A 140 -21.70 15.40 -1.45
N GLY A 141 -22.23 15.54 -2.67
CA GLY A 141 -22.65 16.83 -3.24
C GLY A 141 -21.47 17.69 -3.72
N LEU A 142 -20.30 17.09 -3.96
CA LEU A 142 -19.13 17.81 -4.46
C LEU A 142 -19.28 18.13 -5.95
N PRO A 143 -18.99 19.37 -6.40
CA PRO A 143 -18.84 19.70 -7.82
C PRO A 143 -17.79 18.82 -8.50
N ASP A 144 -17.93 18.56 -9.81
CA ASP A 144 -17.12 17.55 -10.51
C ASP A 144 -15.60 17.82 -10.45
N ASP A 145 -15.17 19.08 -10.52
CA ASP A 145 -13.75 19.47 -10.40
C ASP A 145 -13.21 19.23 -8.98
N ILE A 146 -14.00 19.56 -7.96
CA ILE A 146 -13.69 19.29 -6.55
C ILE A 146 -13.69 17.78 -6.28
N ALA A 147 -14.64 17.02 -6.82
CA ALA A 147 -14.74 15.57 -6.64
C ALA A 147 -13.52 14.85 -7.24
N ALA A 148 -13.08 15.26 -8.43
CA ALA A 148 -11.88 14.73 -9.07
C ALA A 148 -10.63 15.00 -8.23
N TYR A 149 -10.44 16.26 -7.80
CA TYR A 149 -9.30 16.62 -6.95
C TYR A 149 -9.36 15.95 -5.57
N ALA A 150 -10.56 15.82 -4.99
CA ALA A 150 -10.77 15.18 -3.71
C ALA A 150 -10.32 13.71 -3.73
N GLY A 151 -10.67 12.95 -4.77
CA GLY A 151 -10.22 11.56 -4.92
C GLY A 151 -8.70 11.42 -5.00
N ASP A 152 -8.04 12.27 -5.79
CA ASP A 152 -6.57 12.31 -5.87
C ASP A 152 -5.94 12.70 -4.51
N LEU A 153 -6.47 13.75 -3.87
CA LEU A 153 -5.97 14.25 -2.59
C LEU A 153 -6.04 13.19 -1.48
N VAL A 154 -7.19 12.52 -1.34
CA VAL A 154 -7.37 11.56 -0.24
C VAL A 154 -6.55 10.28 -0.45
N THR A 155 -6.37 9.83 -1.70
CA THR A 155 -5.54 8.67 -2.01
C THR A 155 -4.04 8.99 -1.88
N SER A 156 -3.62 10.19 -2.29
CA SER A 156 -2.26 10.70 -2.10
C SER A 156 -1.90 10.88 -0.62
N PHE A 157 -2.86 11.33 0.20
CA PHE A 157 -2.70 11.41 1.66
C PHE A 157 -2.36 10.05 2.26
N VAL A 158 -3.12 9.00 1.93
CA VAL A 158 -2.85 7.62 2.41
C VAL A 158 -1.50 7.11 1.92
N THR A 159 -1.17 7.36 0.66
CA THR A 159 0.11 6.93 0.07
C THR A 159 1.29 7.59 0.79
N THR A 160 1.20 8.89 1.08
CA THR A 160 2.26 9.62 1.78
C THR A 160 2.37 9.18 3.25
N GLU A 161 1.25 9.02 3.94
CA GLU A 161 1.23 8.57 5.34
C GLU A 161 1.82 7.16 5.50
N THR A 162 1.49 6.25 4.59
CA THR A 162 2.03 4.88 4.60
C THR A 162 3.50 4.82 4.22
N LEU A 163 4.02 5.76 3.44
CA LEU A 163 5.46 5.91 3.20
C LEU A 163 6.20 6.42 4.44
N ASP A 164 5.64 7.41 5.13
CA ASP A 164 6.20 7.95 6.37
C ASP A 164 6.24 6.88 7.48
N ASP A 165 5.24 5.99 7.53
CA ASP A 165 5.23 4.84 8.43
C ASP A 165 6.10 3.67 7.99
N ALA A 166 6.51 3.64 6.72
CA ALA A 166 7.47 2.66 6.19
C ALA A 166 8.93 3.12 6.40
N PHE A 167 9.17 4.30 6.98
CA PHE A 167 10.52 4.74 7.36
C PHE A 167 11.24 3.85 8.39
N PRO A 168 10.56 3.10 9.27
CA PRO A 168 11.12 1.90 9.85
C PRO A 168 10.88 0.72 8.88
N GLY A 169 11.57 0.70 7.74
CA GLY A 169 11.54 -0.44 6.83
C GLY A 169 12.04 -1.70 7.54
N ASP A 170 11.74 -2.89 7.01
CA ASP A 170 12.34 -4.14 7.52
C ASP A 170 13.87 -4.04 7.55
N GLY A 171 14.44 -3.97 8.76
CA GLY A 171 15.87 -3.76 9.01
C GLY A 171 16.22 -2.42 9.68
N VAL A 172 15.28 -1.49 9.80
CA VAL A 172 15.42 -0.27 10.60
C VAL A 172 15.04 -0.59 12.04
N ASP A 173 16.00 -0.45 12.95
CA ASP A 173 15.77 -0.59 14.39
C ASP A 173 14.72 0.44 14.84
N THR A 174 13.52 -0.03 15.21
CA THR A 174 12.46 0.83 15.75
C THR A 174 12.96 1.66 16.94
N GLY A 175 13.92 1.12 17.72
CA GLY A 175 14.63 1.84 18.77
C GLY A 175 15.47 3.00 18.24
N ALA A 176 16.10 2.87 17.07
CA ALA A 176 16.84 3.95 16.43
C ALA A 176 15.92 5.09 15.95
N VAL A 177 14.75 4.76 15.39
CA VAL A 177 13.73 5.77 15.02
C VAL A 177 13.22 6.51 16.26
N GLN A 178 12.89 5.78 17.32
CA GLN A 178 12.47 6.38 18.59
C GLN A 178 13.56 7.26 19.20
N ALA A 179 14.82 6.81 19.19
CA ALA A 179 15.95 7.59 19.69
C ALA A 179 16.18 8.87 18.87
N TYR A 180 16.08 8.78 17.54
CA TYR A 180 16.20 9.92 16.66
C TYR A 180 15.09 10.95 16.90
N VAL A 181 13.84 10.51 17.03
CA VAL A 181 12.70 11.39 17.31
C VAL A 181 12.81 12.01 18.71
N ALA A 182 13.28 11.25 19.70
CA ALA A 182 13.56 11.77 21.04
C ALA A 182 14.67 12.84 21.03
N GLN A 183 15.70 12.66 20.19
CA GLN A 183 16.75 13.66 19.99
C GLN A 183 16.18 14.96 19.38
N ILE A 184 15.32 14.84 18.35
CA ILE A 184 14.64 16.01 17.75
C ILE A 184 13.77 16.69 18.80
N HIS A 185 12.97 15.94 19.57
CA HIS A 185 12.14 16.51 20.63
C HIS A 185 12.99 17.29 21.65
N GLY A 186 14.08 16.67 22.14
CA GLY A 186 15.02 17.32 23.05
C GLY A 186 15.60 18.60 22.46
N TYR A 187 16.02 18.58 21.19
CA TYR A 187 16.51 19.75 20.48
C TYR A 187 15.46 20.87 20.42
N LEU A 188 14.23 20.58 19.98
CA LEU A 188 13.14 21.57 19.89
C LEU A 188 12.83 22.18 21.26
N THR A 189 12.80 21.37 22.32
CA THR A 189 12.58 21.86 23.70
C THR A 189 13.73 22.69 24.26
N SER A 190 14.95 22.52 23.74
CA SER A 190 16.15 23.26 24.19
C SER A 190 16.31 24.63 23.54
N LEU A 191 15.51 24.95 22.52
CA LEU A 191 15.58 26.24 21.83
C LEU A 191 15.19 27.41 22.77
N PRO A 192 15.80 28.60 22.61
CA PRO A 192 15.42 29.78 23.39
C PRO A 192 13.94 30.15 23.15
N PRO A 193 13.04 30.11 24.16
CA PRO A 193 11.61 30.29 23.97
C PRO A 193 11.21 31.73 23.64
N ASP A 194 12.06 32.71 23.96
CA ASP A 194 11.91 34.11 23.54
C ASP A 194 12.05 34.28 22.02
N ARG A 195 12.80 33.39 21.36
CA ARG A 195 13.02 33.38 19.91
C ARG A 195 12.16 32.35 19.18
N PHE A 196 11.90 31.21 19.81
CA PHE A 196 11.19 30.07 19.19
C PHE A 196 9.99 29.59 20.02
N PRO A 197 9.07 30.48 20.43
CA PRO A 197 7.99 30.14 21.37
C PRO A 197 7.11 28.98 20.85
N ASN A 198 6.85 28.97 19.55
CA ASN A 198 6.01 27.97 18.89
C ASN A 198 6.65 26.58 18.87
N LEU A 199 7.93 26.46 18.52
CA LEU A 199 8.61 25.17 18.42
C LEU A 199 8.83 24.54 19.78
N THR A 200 9.15 25.35 20.79
CA THR A 200 9.27 24.88 22.18
C THR A 200 7.92 24.40 22.71
N GLN A 201 6.83 25.13 22.41
CA GLN A 201 5.48 24.77 22.87
C GLN A 201 4.90 23.56 22.13
N MET A 202 5.20 23.39 20.84
CA MET A 202 4.64 22.35 19.99
C MET A 202 5.58 21.16 19.75
N ALA A 203 6.72 21.08 20.45
CA ALA A 203 7.69 19.99 20.29
C ALA A 203 7.04 18.60 20.38
N GLY A 204 6.21 18.37 21.41
CA GLY A 204 5.49 17.11 21.61
C GLY A 204 4.60 16.72 20.41
N PRO A 205 3.62 17.57 20.01
CA PRO A 205 2.80 17.31 18.83
C PRO A 205 3.60 17.09 17.53
N ILE A 206 4.66 17.88 17.30
CA ILE A 206 5.51 17.77 16.09
C ILE A 206 6.18 16.40 16.03
N THR A 207 6.76 15.96 17.15
CA THR A 207 7.54 14.71 17.24
C THR A 207 6.70 13.51 17.67
N SER A 208 5.37 13.60 17.63
CA SER A 208 4.50 12.48 18.00
C SER A 208 4.69 11.31 17.03
N LEU A 209 4.91 10.11 17.56
CA LEU A 209 4.99 8.87 16.77
C LEU A 209 3.65 8.13 16.66
N ASP A 210 2.56 8.76 17.11
CA ASP A 210 1.22 8.17 17.02
C ASP A 210 0.67 8.29 15.60
N SER A 211 1.07 7.33 14.76
CA SER A 211 0.64 7.22 13.37
C SER A 211 -0.88 7.10 13.24
N GLU A 212 -1.54 6.34 14.12
CA GLU A 212 -3.00 6.20 14.10
C GLU A 212 -3.69 7.55 14.31
N ARG A 213 -3.23 8.32 15.30
CA ARG A 213 -3.78 9.64 15.55
C ARG A 213 -3.50 10.61 14.40
N ARG A 214 -2.32 10.55 13.78
CA ARG A 214 -1.96 11.40 12.64
C ARG A 214 -2.85 11.10 11.43
N PHE A 215 -3.08 9.83 11.14
CA PHE A 215 -3.98 9.40 10.07
C PHE A 215 -5.42 9.88 10.29
N GLU A 216 -6.01 9.59 11.45
CA GLU A 216 -7.39 9.99 11.74
C GLU A 216 -7.56 11.51 11.74
N LEU A 217 -6.59 12.26 12.28
CA LEU A 217 -6.64 13.72 12.26
C LEU A 217 -6.50 14.29 10.84
N GLY A 218 -5.59 13.77 10.02
CA GLY A 218 -5.42 14.21 8.64
C GLY A 218 -6.67 13.97 7.80
N MET A 219 -7.27 12.79 7.94
CA MET A 219 -8.55 12.44 7.32
C MET A 219 -9.69 13.37 7.76
N GLU A 220 -9.81 13.67 9.07
CA GLU A 220 -10.80 14.62 9.56
C GLU A 220 -10.60 16.03 9.00
N ILE A 221 -9.36 16.51 8.92
CA ILE A 221 -9.04 17.84 8.39
C ILE A 221 -9.45 17.94 6.92
N ILE A 222 -9.07 16.95 6.11
CA ILE A 222 -9.41 16.92 4.67
C ILE A 222 -10.92 16.88 4.50
N LEU A 223 -11.63 15.98 5.19
CA LEU A 223 -13.08 15.84 5.09
C LEU A 223 -13.83 17.11 5.50
N ARG A 224 -13.43 17.74 6.61
CA ARG A 224 -14.03 19.02 7.03
C ARG A 224 -13.83 20.10 5.99
N GLY A 225 -12.68 20.14 5.32
CA GLY A 225 -12.43 21.04 4.20
C GLY A 225 -13.33 20.75 3.00
N LEU A 226 -13.40 19.49 2.58
CA LEU A 226 -14.24 19.05 1.46
C LEU A 226 -15.73 19.34 1.70
N SER A 227 -16.23 19.13 2.91
CA SER A 227 -17.62 19.43 3.27
C SER A 227 -18.01 20.90 3.07
N THR A 228 -17.06 21.83 3.01
CA THR A 228 -17.36 23.24 2.72
C THR A 228 -17.69 23.52 1.25
N TYR A 229 -17.34 22.59 0.35
CA TYR A 229 -17.65 22.66 -1.08
C TYR A 229 -18.91 21.89 -1.47
N ALA A 230 -19.47 21.10 -0.55
CA ALA A 230 -20.69 20.35 -0.80
C ALA A 230 -21.87 21.30 -1.04
N GLU A 231 -22.52 21.17 -2.18
CA GLU A 231 -23.74 21.92 -2.46
C GLU A 231 -24.90 21.32 -1.67
N PRO A 232 -25.76 22.15 -1.04
CA PRO A 232 -26.95 21.63 -0.38
C PRO A 232 -27.86 20.92 -1.39
N ALA A 233 -28.31 19.71 -1.03
CA ALA A 233 -29.23 18.90 -1.82
C ALA A 233 -30.60 19.57 -2.04
#